data_AF-A0A9E0YIN6-F1
#
_entry.id   AF-A0A9E0YIN6-F1
#
_cell.length_a   1.000
_cell.length_b   1.000
_cell.length_c   1.000
_cell.angle_alpha   90.00
_cell.angle_beta   90.00
_cell.angle_gamma   90.00
#
_symmetry.space_group_name_H-M   'P 1'
#
loop_
_entity.id
_entity.type
_entity.pdbx_description
1 polymer ?
#
loop_
_entity_poly.entity_id
_entity_poly.type
_entity_poly.pdbx_seq_one_letter_code
_entity_poly.pdbx_strand_id
1 'polypeptide(L)' 'EDLGLRQAGGIDIPGFEGRFGVDFQEMFGPAAAPFINSGKMGLDAQCCRLTREGMLLLDTIAAELSEIIE' A
#
# COMPACT_ATOMS: atom_id res chain seq x y z
N GLU A 1 -14.66 -2.97 -3.70
CA GLU A 1 -14.43 -1.51 -3.74
C GLU A 1 -12.94 -1.32 -4.04
N ASP A 2 -12.58 -0.61 -5.11
CA ASP A 2 -11.21 -0.61 -5.66
C ASP A 2 -10.29 0.24 -4.76
N LEU A 3 -9.28 -0.39 -4.18
CA LEU A 3 -8.43 0.14 -3.11
C LEU A 3 -7.48 1.29 -3.52
N GLY A 4 -7.64 1.88 -4.70
CA GLY A 4 -6.75 2.96 -5.17
C GLY A 4 -5.32 2.50 -5.50
N LEU A 5 -4.96 1.26 -5.15
CA LEU A 5 -3.68 0.61 -5.46
C LEU A 5 -3.37 0.63 -6.96
N ARG A 6 -4.40 0.56 -7.83
CA ARG A 6 -4.24 0.66 -9.29
C ARG A 6 -3.84 2.04 -9.80
N GLN A 7 -3.87 3.09 -8.97
CA GLN A 7 -3.31 4.36 -9.38
C GLN A 7 -1.79 4.21 -9.37
N ALA A 8 -1.19 4.18 -10.56
CA ALA A 8 0.26 4.15 -10.81
C ALA A 8 1.07 5.23 -10.05
N GLY A 9 0.41 6.13 -9.31
CA GLY A 9 0.98 7.15 -8.44
C GLY A 9 1.16 6.76 -6.96
N GLY A 10 0.69 5.59 -6.52
CA GLY A 10 0.75 5.14 -5.11
C GLY A 10 -0.54 5.33 -4.33
N ILE A 11 -0.59 4.77 -3.12
CA ILE A 11 -1.70 4.90 -2.16
C ILE A 11 -1.53 6.21 -1.39
N ASP A 12 -2.55 7.04 -1.38
CA ASP A 12 -2.62 8.20 -0.49
C ASP A 12 -3.00 7.71 0.91
N ILE A 13 -2.04 7.77 1.85
CA ILE A 13 -2.26 7.33 3.23
C ILE A 13 -3.37 8.14 3.90
N PRO A 14 -3.31 9.49 3.95
CA PRO A 14 -4.33 10.26 4.66
C PRO A 14 -5.73 10.12 4.04
N GLY A 15 -5.83 9.96 2.72
CA GLY A 15 -7.09 9.70 2.02
C GLY A 15 -7.64 8.29 2.31
N PHE A 16 -6.77 7.29 2.46
CA PHE A 16 -7.16 5.95 2.87
C PHE A 16 -7.64 5.93 4.33
N GLU A 17 -6.83 6.49 5.23
CA GLU A 17 -7.16 6.58 6.67
C GLU A 17 -8.45 7.38 6.90
N GLY A 18 -8.67 8.47 6.14
CA GLY A 18 -9.91 9.24 6.20
C GLY A 18 -11.14 8.51 5.64
N ARG A 19 -10.95 7.57 4.71
CA ARG A 19 -12.05 6.83 4.06
C ARG A 19 -12.45 5.59 4.85
N PHE A 20 -11.46 4.89 5.40
CA PHE A 20 -11.67 3.63 6.14
C PHE A 20 -11.64 3.82 7.66
N GLY A 21 -11.13 4.94 8.17
CA GLY A 21 -11.05 5.23 9.61
C GLY A 21 -10.04 4.36 10.35
N VAL A 22 -9.03 3.86 9.65
CA VAL A 22 -8.05 2.86 10.14
C VAL A 22 -6.66 3.32 9.76
N ASP A 23 -5.69 3.08 10.65
CA ASP A 23 -4.31 3.53 10.47
C ASP A 23 -3.61 2.64 9.44
N PHE A 24 -3.11 3.25 8.35
CA PHE A 24 -2.51 2.49 7.24
C PHE A 24 -1.26 1.76 7.73
N GLN A 25 -0.50 2.37 8.64
CA GLN A 25 0.74 1.78 9.14
C GLN A 25 0.47 0.64 10.13
N GLU A 26 -0.61 0.66 10.90
CA GLU A 26 -0.96 -0.49 11.75
C GLU A 26 -1.42 -1.70 10.94
N MET A 27 -2.30 -1.51 9.94
CA MET A 27 -2.78 -2.63 9.13
C MET A 27 -1.76 -3.08 8.09
N PHE A 28 -1.20 -2.13 7.34
CA PHE A 28 -0.36 -2.44 6.20
C PHE A 28 1.13 -2.28 6.48
N GLY A 29 1.54 -1.67 7.59
CA GLY A 29 2.95 -1.65 8.00
C GLY A 29 3.61 -3.02 8.03
N PRO A 30 3.03 -4.06 8.67
CA PRO A 30 3.62 -5.40 8.68
C PRO A 30 3.65 -6.05 7.28
N ALA A 31 2.62 -5.84 6.47
CA ALA A 31 2.57 -6.34 5.09
C ALA A 31 3.55 -5.59 4.17
N ALA A 32 3.71 -4.28 4.35
CA ALA A 32 4.58 -3.41 3.55
C ALA A 32 6.05 -3.51 3.97
N ALA A 33 6.34 -3.82 5.24
CA ALA A 33 7.70 -3.96 5.79
C ALA A 33 8.65 -4.80 4.93
N PRO A 34 8.31 -6.02 4.46
CA PRO A 34 9.19 -6.79 3.58
C PRO A 34 9.42 -6.12 2.23
N PHE A 35 8.43 -5.42 1.67
CA PHE A 35 8.57 -4.72 0.39
C PHE A 35 9.41 -3.44 0.53
N ILE A 36 9.26 -2.71 1.65
CA ILE A 36 10.06 -1.53 1.99
C ILE A 36 11.51 -1.94 2.22
N ASN A 37 11.75 -2.96 3.06
CA ASN A 37 13.09 -3.45 3.37
C ASN A 37 13.80 -4.01 2.13
N SER A 38 13.04 -4.52 1.16
CA SER A 38 13.56 -5.03 -0.10
C SER A 38 13.69 -3.95 -1.20
N GLY A 39 13.42 -2.67 -0.90
CA GLY A 39 13.52 -1.56 -1.86
C GLY A 39 12.44 -1.55 -2.95
N LYS A 40 11.40 -2.37 -2.78
CA LYS A 40 10.29 -2.52 -3.73
C LYS A 40 9.16 -1.51 -3.48
N MET A 41 9.13 -0.92 -2.29
CA MET A 41 8.11 0.04 -1.89
C MET A 41 8.75 1.21 -1.12
N GLY A 42 8.36 2.43 -1.47
CA GLY A 42 8.68 3.64 -0.72
C GLY A 42 7.46 4.02 0.11
N LEU A 43 7.58 3.89 1.42
CA LEU A 43 6.58 4.39 2.36
C LEU A 43 7.02 5.79 2.81
N ASP A 44 6.18 6.78 2.54
CA ASP A 44 6.31 8.13 3.05
C ASP A 44 5.08 8.44 3.92
N ALA A 45 5.21 9.37 4.87
CA ALA A 45 4.14 9.71 5.81
C ALA A 45 2.85 10.18 5.13
N GLN A 46 2.94 10.67 3.90
CA GLN A 46 1.78 11.12 3.13
C GLN A 46 1.34 10.13 2.05
N CYS A 47 2.22 9.25 1.55
CA CYS A 47 1.87 8.36 0.46
C CYS A 47 2.78 7.13 0.39
N CYS A 48 2.19 6.00 0.01
CA CYS A 48 2.89 4.75 -0.22
C CYS A 48 3.04 4.53 -1.72
N ARG A 49 4.26 4.62 -2.24
CA ARG A 49 4.56 4.45 -3.67
C ARG A 49 5.36 3.20 -3.92
N LEU A 50 4.92 2.40 -4.89
CA LEU A 50 5.71 1.28 -5.37
C LEU A 50 6.86 1.77 -6.23
N THR A 51 8.04 1.17 -6.04
CA THR A 51 9.14 1.37 -6.97
C THR A 51 8.87 0.59 -8.25
N ARG A 52 9.73 0.77 -9.25
CA ARG A 52 9.57 0.11 -10.55
C ARG A 52 9.55 -1.42 -10.44
N GLU A 53 10.25 -1.98 -9.46
CA GLU A 53 10.19 -3.41 -9.13
C GLU A 53 8.92 -3.77 -8.35
N GLY A 54 8.46 -2.91 -7.44
CA GLY A 54 7.18 -3.09 -6.75
C GLY A 54 5.97 -3.06 -7.68
N MET A 55 6.01 -2.27 -8.75
CA MET A 55 4.96 -2.23 -9.77
C MET A 55 4.78 -3.56 -10.50
N LEU A 56 5.83 -4.38 -10.63
CA LEU A 56 5.72 -5.74 -11.19
C LEU A 56 4.95 -6.68 -10.26
N LEU A 57 4.98 -6.39 -8.95
CA LEU A 57 4.28 -7.12 -7.91
C LEU A 57 2.99 -6.41 -7.49
N LEU A 58 2.57 -5.37 -8.20
CA LEU A 58 1.38 -4.57 -7.89
C LEU A 58 0.16 -5.45 -7.68
N ASP A 59 -0.06 -6.41 -8.57
CA ASP A 59 -1.21 -7.30 -8.54
C ASP A 59 -1.20 -8.19 -7.29
N THR A 60 -0.03 -8.75 -6.95
CA THR A 60 0.17 -9.56 -5.73
C THR A 60 0.01 -8.72 -4.46
N ILE A 61 0.62 -7.53 -4.42
CA ILE A 61 0.53 -6.62 -3.28
C ILE A 61 -0.93 -6.17 -3.13
N ALA A 62 -1.62 -5.84 -4.23
CA ALA A 62 -3.02 -5.44 -4.16
C ALA A 62 -3.93 -6.57 -3.65
N ALA A 63 -3.66 -7.82 -4.04
CA ALA A 63 -4.39 -8.98 -3.54
C ALA A 63 -4.16 -9.18 -2.02
N GLU A 64 -2.90 -9.18 -1.57
CA GLU A 64 -2.53 -9.34 -0.16
C GLU A 64 -3.15 -8.23 0.72
N LEU A 65 -3.11 -6.99 0.24
CA LEU A 65 -3.69 -5.86 0.97
C LEU A 65 -5.21 -5.88 0.95
N SER A 66 -5.84 -6.35 -0.13
CA SER A 66 -7.31 -6.50 -0.18
C SER A 66 -7.82 -7.55 0.80
N GLU A 67 -7.05 -8.60 1.07
CA GLU A 67 -7.39 -9.66 2.03
C GLU A 67 -7.38 -9.16 3.48
N ILE A 68 -6.64 -8.10 3.79
CA ILE A 68 -6.57 -7.51 5.15
C ILE A 68 -7.85 -6.74 5.51
N ILE A 69 -8.66 -6.33 4.52
CA ILE A 69 -9.86 -5.49 4.71
C ILE A 69 -11.15 -6.34 4.62
N GLU A 70 -11.05 -7.65 4.39
CA GLU A 70 -12.18 -8.60 4.47
C GLU A 70 -12.45 -9.11 5.90
#